data_AF-A0A1F9K396-F1
#
_entry.id   AF-A0A1F9K396-F1
#
_cell.length_a   1.000
_cell.length_b   1.000
_cell.length_c   1.000
_cell.angle_alpha   90.00
_cell.angle_beta   90.00
_cell.angle_gamma   90.00
#
_symmetry.space_group_name_H-M   'P 1'
#
loop_
_entity.id
_entity.type
_entity.pdbx_description
1 polymer ?
#
loop_
_entity_poly.entity_id
_entity_poly.type
_entity_poly.pdbx_seq_one_letter_code
_entity_poly.pdbx_strand_id
1 'polypeptide(L)' 'MPADKEALLAEEISLRRLRRSMDITAALLSQADLTLNEAQKLVAGAKRTALELFPDKEETFDLIYGSRFRRILAERYQLQ' A
#
# COMPACT_ATOMS: atom_id res chain seq x y z
N MET A 1 -31.33 -3.01 -5.38
CA MET A 1 -31.61 -4.35 -4.83
C MET A 1 -30.75 -4.55 -3.58
N PRO A 2 -31.10 -5.43 -2.62
CA PRO A 2 -30.28 -5.65 -1.41
C PRO A 2 -28.83 -6.07 -1.71
N ALA A 3 -28.59 -6.79 -2.80
CA ALA A 3 -27.26 -7.21 -3.27
C ALA A 3 -26.30 -6.02 -3.57
N ASP A 4 -26.82 -4.90 -4.07
CA ASP A 4 -26.00 -3.72 -4.40
C ASP A 4 -25.44 -3.06 -3.13
N LYS A 5 -26.21 -3.10 -2.04
CA LYS A 5 -25.81 -2.53 -0.75
C LYS A 5 -24.73 -3.38 -0.07
N GLU A 6 -24.85 -4.70 -0.15
CA GLU A 6 -23.84 -5.62 0.38
C GLU A 6 -22.50 -5.51 -0.37
N ALA A 7 -22.56 -5.39 -1.71
CA ALA A 7 -21.38 -5.17 -2.54
C ALA A 7 -20.67 -3.84 -2.19
N LEU A 8 -21.44 -2.74 -2.04
CA LEU A 8 -20.92 -1.44 -1.60
C LEU A 8 -20.24 -1.51 -0.23
N LEU A 9 -20.85 -2.21 0.74
CA LEU A 9 -20.25 -2.38 2.07
C LEU A 9 -18.96 -3.19 2.02
N ALA A 10 -18.93 -4.26 1.23
CA ALA A 10 -17.73 -5.08 1.04
C ALA A 10 -16.59 -4.26 0.43
N GLU A 11 -16.87 -3.45 -0.59
CA GLU A 11 -15.89 -2.54 -1.21
C GLU A 11 -15.37 -1.51 -0.20
N GLU A 12 -16.26 -0.90 0.59
CA GLU A 12 -15.87 0.07 1.62
C GLU A 12 -14.97 -0.57 2.70
N ILE A 13 -15.22 -1.82 3.08
CA ILE A 13 -14.36 -2.59 3.97
C ILE A 13 -12.99 -2.82 3.34
N SER A 14 -12.93 -3.21 2.06
CA SER A 14 -11.67 -3.40 1.32
C SER A 14 -10.87 -2.10 1.23
N LEU A 15 -11.52 -0.97 0.95
CA LEU A 15 -10.88 0.35 0.92
C LEU A 15 -10.28 0.74 2.28
N ARG A 16 -11.02 0.51 3.38
CA ARG A 16 -10.52 0.75 4.74
C ARG A 16 -9.31 -0.13 5.06
N ARG A 17 -9.36 -1.41 4.69
CA ARG A 17 -8.23 -2.35 4.86
C ARG A 17 -7.01 -1.89 4.07
N LEU A 18 -7.19 -1.55 2.79
CA LEU A 18 -6.13 -1.05 1.93
C LEU A 18 -5.46 0.17 2.56
N ARG A 19 -6.23 1.21 2.91
CA ARG A 19 -5.71 2.44 3.50
C ARG A 19 -4.90 2.15 4.77
N ARG A 20 -5.44 1.32 5.67
CA ARG A 20 -4.74 0.96 6.92
C ARG A 20 -3.42 0.25 6.64
N SER A 21 -3.40 -0.73 5.72
CA SER A 21 -2.17 -1.42 5.34
C SER A 21 -1.13 -0.46 4.77
N MET A 22 -1.53 0.47 3.91
CA MET A 22 -0.62 1.45 3.31
C MET A 22 -0.05 2.44 4.33
N ASP A 23 -0.87 2.89 5.28
CA ASP A 23 -0.43 3.78 6.35
C ASP A 23 0.53 3.08 7.32
N ILE A 24 0.29 1.80 7.65
CA ILE A 24 1.22 0.99 8.44
C ILE A 24 2.54 0.79 7.69
N THR A 25 2.48 0.43 6.41
CA THR A 25 3.69 0.28 5.58
C THR A 25 4.49 1.58 5.55
N ALA A 26 3.84 2.72 5.32
CA ALA A 26 4.53 4.02 5.33
C ALA A 26 5.19 4.29 6.69
N ALA A 27 4.48 4.05 7.80
CA ALA A 27 5.01 4.26 9.14
C ALA A 27 6.25 3.39 9.42
N LEU A 28 6.22 2.11 9.00
CA LEU A 28 7.36 1.20 9.12
C LEU A 28 8.53 1.64 8.25
N LEU A 29 8.27 1.98 6.98
CA LEU A 29 9.29 2.49 6.06
C LEU A 29 9.96 3.76 6.58
N SER A 30 9.24 4.61 7.32
CA SER A 30 9.80 5.84 7.90
C SER A 30 10.53 5.64 9.22
N GLN A 31 10.11 4.70 10.08
CA GLN A 31 10.56 4.66 11.48
C GLN A 31 11.29 3.37 11.89
N ALA A 32 10.94 2.20 11.33
CA ALA A 32 11.48 0.92 11.78
C ALA A 32 12.92 0.72 11.30
N ASP A 33 13.83 0.20 12.12
CA ASP A 33 15.21 -0.09 11.70
C ASP A 33 15.21 -1.24 10.68
N LEU A 34 15.33 -0.88 9.41
CA LEU A 34 15.22 -1.79 8.25
C LEU A 34 16.36 -1.50 7.31
N THR A 35 16.98 -2.53 6.78
CA THR A 35 17.86 -2.42 5.61
C THR A 35 17.05 -2.01 4.38
N LEU A 36 17.72 -1.44 3.36
CA LEU A 36 17.06 -1.07 2.10
C LEU A 36 16.33 -2.28 1.47
N ASN A 37 16.94 -3.47 1.52
CA ASN A 37 16.34 -4.69 0.98
C ASN A 37 15.05 -5.08 1.72
N GLU A 38 15.03 -5.00 3.06
CA GLU A 38 13.82 -5.27 3.84
C GLU A 38 12.72 -4.25 3.56
N ALA A 39 13.09 -2.98 3.42
CA ALA A 39 12.15 -1.91 3.07
C ALA A 39 11.55 -2.14 1.66
N GLN A 40 12.36 -2.54 0.67
CA GLN A 40 11.88 -2.91 -0.67
C GLN A 40 10.93 -4.13 -0.63
N LYS A 41 11.26 -5.15 0.16
CA LYS A 41 10.36 -6.30 0.37
C LYS A 41 9.03 -5.88 1.00
N LEU A 42 9.06 -4.92 1.93
CA LEU A 42 7.85 -4.39 2.56
C LEU A 42 6.96 -3.65 1.54
N VAL A 43 7.55 -2.86 0.63
CA VAL A 43 6.84 -2.23 -0.48
C VAL A 43 6.23 -3.27 -1.42
N ALA A 44 6.98 -4.30 -1.79
CA ALA A 44 6.48 -5.38 -2.64
C ALA A 44 5.31 -6.14 -1.98
N GLY A 45 5.39 -6.38 -0.66
CA GLY A 45 4.30 -6.96 0.12
C GLY A 45 3.05 -6.08 0.14
N ALA A 46 3.22 -4.77 0.34
CA ALA A 46 2.13 -3.80 0.31
C ALA A 46 1.44 -3.78 -1.08
N LYS A 47 2.21 -3.82 -2.17
CA LYS A 47 1.67 -3.93 -3.53
C LYS A 47 0.86 -5.21 -3.71
N ARG A 48 1.38 -6.35 -3.26
CA ARG A 48 0.65 -7.62 -3.32
C ARG A 48 -0.68 -7.56 -2.57
N THR A 49 -0.69 -7.06 -1.33
CA THR A 49 -1.93 -6.89 -0.56
C THR A 49 -2.92 -5.96 -1.25
N ALA A 50 -2.45 -4.90 -1.91
CA ALA A 50 -3.33 -4.02 -2.66
C ALA A 50 -3.97 -4.72 -3.86
N LEU A 51 -3.20 -5.52 -4.60
CA LEU A 51 -3.70 -6.29 -5.74
C LEU A 51 -4.61 -7.47 -5.34
N GLU A 52 -4.41 -8.05 -4.15
CA GLU A 52 -5.35 -9.04 -3.61
C GLU A 52 -6.72 -8.42 -3.28
N LEU A 53 -6.76 -7.16 -2.84
CA LEU A 53 -7.99 -6.44 -2.56
C LEU A 53 -8.62 -5.84 -3.84
N PHE A 54 -7.78 -5.42 -4.78
CA PHE A 54 -8.17 -4.74 -6.02
C PHE A 54 -7.27 -5.18 -7.20
N PRO A 55 -7.54 -6.34 -7.82
CA PRO A 55 -6.68 -6.94 -8.84
C PRO A 55 -6.37 -6.04 -10.05
N ASP A 56 -7.35 -5.27 -10.50
CA ASP A 56 -7.25 -4.45 -11.71
C ASP A 56 -6.77 -3.02 -11.45
N LYS A 57 -6.19 -2.75 -10.27
CA LYS A 57 -5.83 -1.38 -9.82
C LYS A 57 -4.33 -1.17 -9.63
N GLU A 58 -3.51 -1.95 -10.31
CA GLU A 58 -2.04 -1.87 -10.20
C GLU A 58 -1.50 -0.47 -10.49
N GLU A 59 -1.89 0.11 -11.63
CA GLU A 59 -1.43 1.45 -12.03
C GLU A 59 -1.85 2.53 -11.01
N THR A 60 -3.07 2.41 -10.48
CA THR A 60 -3.58 3.32 -9.44
C THR A 60 -2.76 3.20 -8.15
N PHE A 61 -2.41 1.98 -7.75
CA PHE A 61 -1.53 1.74 -6.62
C PHE A 61 -0.16 2.38 -6.84
N ASP A 62 0.46 2.15 -7.99
CA ASP A 62 1.80 2.67 -8.29
C ASP A 62 1.82 4.20 -8.31
N LEU A 63 0.76 4.83 -8.83
CA LEU A 63 0.60 6.28 -8.86
C LEU A 63 0.45 6.90 -7.46
N ILE A 64 -0.37 6.30 -6.59
CA ILE A 64 -0.71 6.89 -5.29
C ILE A 64 0.25 6.44 -4.18
N TYR A 65 0.40 5.12 -4.01
CA TYR A 65 1.19 4.55 -2.92
C TYR A 65 2.62 4.27 -3.32
N GLY A 66 2.86 3.82 -4.56
CA GLY A 66 4.20 3.61 -5.09
C GLY A 66 5.05 4.89 -5.05
N SER A 67 4.48 6.02 -5.49
CA SER A 67 5.12 7.33 -5.41
C SER A 67 5.45 7.75 -3.97
N ARG A 68 4.51 7.59 -3.03
CA ARG A 68 4.70 7.86 -1.59
C ARG A 68 5.84 7.02 -1.00
N PHE A 69 5.83 5.72 -1.24
CA PHE A 69 6.85 4.81 -0.71
C PHE A 69 8.23 5.09 -1.32
N ARG A 70 8.31 5.35 -2.63
CA ARG A 70 9.56 5.74 -3.29
C ARG A 70 10.17 6.97 -2.65
N ARG A 71 9.37 7.99 -2.33
CA ARG A 71 9.85 9.19 -1.65
C ARG A 71 10.43 8.88 -0.26
N ILE A 72 9.72 8.09 0.55
CA ILE A 72 10.20 7.67 1.88
C ILE A 72 11.53 6.90 1.76
N LEU A 73 11.63 5.98 0.80
CA LEU A 73 12.85 5.22 0.57
C LEU A 73 14.02 6.11 0.14
N ALA A 74 13.79 7.04 -0.79
CA ALA A 74 14.82 7.96 -1.27
C ALA A 74 15.36 8.83 -0.13
N GLU A 75 14.47 9.40 0.68
CA GLU A 75 14.84 10.22 1.84
C GLU A 75 15.59 9.42 2.90
N ARG A 76 15.12 8.21 3.24
CA ARG A 76 15.66 7.42 4.33
C ARG A 76 17.00 6.74 4.01
N TYR A 77 17.16 6.30 2.76
CA TYR A 77 18.34 5.54 2.32
C TYR A 77 19.26 6.33 1.40
N GLN A 78 19.04 7.65 1.27
CA GLN A 78 19.87 8.56 0.46
C GLN A 78 20.03 8.08 -0.99
N LEU A 79 18.94 7.54 -1.56
CA LEU A 79 18.91 7.11 -2.95
C LEU A 79 18.77 8.36 -3.82
N GLN A 80 19.73 8.59 -4.71
CA GLN A 80 19.71 9.71 -5.66
C GLN A 80 18.77 9.44 -6.84
#